data_AF-A0AA35QRI2-F1
#
_entry.id   AF-A0AA35QRI2-F1
#
_cell.length_a   1.000
_cell.length_b   1.000
_cell.length_c   1.000
_cell.angle_alpha   90.00
_cell.angle_beta   90.00
_cell.angle_gamma   90.00
#
_symmetry.space_group_name_H-M   'P 1'
#
loop_
_entity.id
_entity.type
_entity.pdbx_description
1 polymer ?
#
loop_
_entity_poly.entity_id
_entity_poly.type
_entity_poly.pdbx_seq_one_letter_code
_entity_poly.pdbx_strand_id
1 'polypeptide(L)'
;MSVLMQQLHYSFISAPSAGPSSVSVAGVTSSTITVMWGSVPCIHQNGDITGYSVQYRAVGSENKDTVETSETEITLLSLTPETDYEISVAAVNTEGIGVSTNTSAKTSAERATGISSSAVAAPTSGAVIGVLLLILLVAVLLIVFVRWRRSHRGSVKVKSKPLPPPKPLREREEEEKGGSQSGLEMKDFEESNEEEKEYYFEDPSNIVVSRSDVPVAEFPEYVKLLHQDRDRKLEVEYKSLEKLPAASTEAAKLACNISHNRFKNIFPYDHSRVQLKGNPAEKGSDYINASFIDGYPEKKKAYIASQGPTELTANRFWEMVWDYQIPTIVMLTRCFED
;
A
#
# COMPACT_ATOMS: atom_id res chain seq x y z
N MET A 1 -15.90 -41.12 -20.32
CA MET A 1 -16.47 -39.82 -20.74
C MET A 1 -15.33 -38.82 -21.00
N SER A 2 -14.41 -39.17 -21.90
CA SER A 2 -13.10 -38.50 -22.04
C SER A 2 -13.06 -37.38 -23.10
N VAL A 3 -14.19 -37.10 -23.75
CA VAL A 3 -14.29 -36.08 -24.81
C VAL A 3 -15.05 -34.84 -24.33
N LEU A 4 -15.85 -34.95 -23.26
CA LEU A 4 -16.57 -33.83 -22.65
C LEU A 4 -15.70 -32.99 -21.70
N MET A 5 -14.60 -33.54 -21.16
CA MET A 5 -13.69 -32.84 -20.24
C MET A 5 -12.62 -31.99 -20.94
N GLN A 6 -12.44 -32.13 -22.25
CA GLN A 6 -11.60 -31.21 -23.04
C GLN A 6 -12.37 -29.96 -23.48
N GLN A 7 -13.68 -29.92 -23.23
CA GLN A 7 -14.57 -28.83 -23.64
C GLN A 7 -14.94 -27.88 -22.48
N LEU A 8 -14.46 -28.14 -21.26
CA LEU A 8 -14.58 -27.23 -20.10
C LEU A 8 -13.25 -26.60 -19.68
N HIS A 9 -12.15 -26.88 -20.40
CA HIS A 9 -10.83 -26.24 -20.23
C HIS A 9 -10.62 -25.00 -21.12
N TYR A 10 -11.63 -24.59 -21.87
CA TYR A 10 -11.70 -23.24 -22.43
C TYR A 10 -12.64 -22.44 -21.53
N SER A 11 -12.12 -21.93 -20.42
CA SER A 11 -12.56 -20.60 -19.99
C SER A 11 -12.32 -19.71 -21.21
N PHE A 12 -13.39 -19.21 -21.84
CA PHE A 12 -13.23 -18.12 -22.78
C PHE A 12 -12.54 -17.01 -22.01
N ILE A 13 -11.22 -16.87 -22.15
CA ILE A 13 -10.59 -15.58 -21.92
C ILE A 13 -11.37 -14.69 -22.88
N SER A 14 -12.10 -13.73 -22.32
CA SER A 14 -12.92 -12.80 -23.09
C SER A 14 -12.42 -11.40 -22.79
N ALA A 15 -12.84 -10.43 -23.58
CA ALA A 15 -12.62 -9.04 -23.21
C ALA A 15 -13.16 -8.75 -21.79
N PRO A 16 -12.66 -7.70 -21.11
CA PRO A 16 -13.12 -7.34 -19.77
C PRO A 16 -14.64 -7.13 -19.75
N SER A 17 -15.31 -7.74 -18.76
CA SER A 17 -16.78 -7.78 -18.66
C SER A 17 -17.39 -6.58 -17.93
N ALA A 18 -16.56 -5.70 -17.34
CA ALA A 18 -16.97 -4.45 -16.72
C ALA A 18 -15.98 -3.33 -17.10
N GLY A 19 -16.44 -2.09 -17.03
CA GLY A 19 -15.61 -0.92 -17.33
C GLY A 19 -14.73 -0.47 -16.17
N PRO A 20 -13.78 0.45 -16.43
CA PRO A 20 -12.95 1.06 -15.40
C PRO A 20 -13.79 1.77 -14.32
N SER A 21 -13.32 1.72 -13.08
CA SER A 21 -14.00 2.34 -11.94
C SER A 21 -13.69 3.83 -11.85
N SER A 22 -14.49 4.60 -11.10
CA SER A 22 -14.18 5.99 -10.71
C SER A 22 -13.75 6.93 -11.85
N VAL A 23 -14.35 6.81 -13.04
CA VAL A 23 -14.07 7.71 -14.17
C VAL A 23 -14.44 9.14 -13.80
N SER A 24 -13.46 10.04 -13.87
CA SER A 24 -13.60 11.44 -13.50
C SER A 24 -12.86 12.34 -14.49
N VAL A 25 -13.30 13.61 -14.52
CA VAL A 25 -12.72 14.63 -15.40
C VAL A 25 -12.02 15.70 -14.55
N ALA A 26 -10.82 16.06 -14.97
CA ALA A 26 -9.99 17.09 -14.39
C ALA A 26 -9.42 18.01 -15.48
N GLY A 27 -8.84 19.15 -15.09
CA GLY A 27 -7.98 19.94 -15.99
C GLY A 27 -8.63 20.46 -17.28
N VAL A 28 -9.93 20.80 -17.25
CA VAL A 28 -10.67 21.25 -18.44
C VAL A 28 -10.24 22.66 -18.87
N THR A 29 -9.87 22.81 -20.15
CA THR A 29 -9.53 24.09 -20.79
C THR A 29 -10.40 24.32 -22.04
N SER A 30 -10.07 25.34 -22.86
CA SER A 30 -10.76 25.60 -24.12
C SER A 30 -10.44 24.57 -25.21
N SER A 31 -9.35 23.81 -25.08
CA SER A 31 -8.93 22.85 -26.09
C SER A 31 -8.43 21.52 -25.52
N THR A 32 -8.51 21.32 -24.21
CA THR A 32 -8.06 20.08 -23.56
C THR A 32 -9.00 19.64 -22.44
N ILE A 33 -9.10 18.32 -22.23
CA ILE A 33 -9.81 17.69 -21.12
C ILE A 33 -8.92 16.57 -20.57
N THR A 34 -8.65 16.55 -19.27
CA THR A 34 -7.94 15.44 -18.62
C THR A 34 -8.96 14.46 -18.03
N VAL A 35 -8.79 13.17 -18.29
CA VAL A 35 -9.68 12.10 -17.83
C VAL A 35 -8.86 11.11 -17.03
N MET A 36 -9.39 10.72 -15.87
CA MET A 36 -8.74 9.78 -14.94
C MET A 36 -9.73 8.68 -14.56
N TRP A 37 -9.22 7.48 -14.28
CA TRP A 37 -10.05 6.35 -13.86
C TRP A 37 -9.29 5.39 -12.93
N GLY A 38 -10.03 4.58 -12.19
CA GLY A 38 -9.52 3.42 -11.46
C GLY A 38 -9.57 2.15 -12.30
N SER A 39 -8.85 1.12 -11.86
CA SER A 39 -8.80 -0.18 -12.55
C SER A 39 -10.17 -0.87 -12.64
N VAL A 40 -10.31 -1.80 -13.59
CA VAL A 40 -11.44 -2.73 -13.65
C VAL A 40 -11.36 -3.71 -12.46
N PRO A 41 -12.47 -4.01 -11.75
CA PRO A 41 -12.44 -5.01 -10.68
C PRO A 41 -11.93 -6.36 -11.18
N CYS A 42 -11.03 -7.01 -10.43
CA CYS A 42 -10.30 -8.20 -10.89
C CYS A 42 -11.20 -9.34 -11.40
N ILE A 43 -12.35 -9.56 -10.76
CA ILE A 43 -13.33 -10.57 -11.17
C ILE A 43 -13.93 -10.33 -12.57
N HIS A 44 -13.81 -9.11 -13.09
CA HIS A 44 -14.35 -8.70 -14.38
C HIS A 44 -13.26 -8.49 -15.44
N GLN A 45 -11.97 -8.57 -15.10
CA GLN A 45 -10.88 -8.32 -16.05
C GLN A 45 -10.75 -9.41 -17.12
N ASN A 46 -11.13 -10.65 -16.79
CA ASN A 46 -11.08 -11.80 -17.69
C ASN A 46 -9.69 -12.01 -18.35
N GLY A 47 -8.62 -11.67 -17.63
CA GLY A 47 -7.23 -11.65 -18.14
C GLY A 47 -6.52 -10.37 -17.71
N ASP A 48 -5.21 -10.27 -17.98
CA ASP A 48 -4.43 -9.08 -17.62
C ASP A 48 -4.82 -7.89 -18.49
N ILE A 49 -5.05 -6.73 -17.85
CA ILE A 49 -5.28 -5.47 -18.57
C ILE A 49 -3.96 -5.02 -19.20
N THR A 50 -3.94 -4.93 -20.52
CA THR A 50 -2.79 -4.49 -21.33
C THR A 50 -2.83 -3.01 -21.66
N GLY A 51 -4.00 -2.37 -21.52
CA GLY A 51 -4.18 -0.94 -21.72
C GLY A 51 -5.64 -0.48 -21.62
N TYR A 52 -5.91 0.73 -22.09
CA TYR A 52 -7.21 1.38 -22.09
C TYR A 52 -7.46 2.09 -23.41
N SER A 53 -8.68 1.93 -23.93
CA SER A 53 -9.21 2.62 -25.10
C SER A 53 -10.14 3.74 -24.65
N VAL A 54 -9.79 4.98 -24.99
CA VAL A 54 -10.59 6.17 -24.68
C VAL A 54 -11.17 6.71 -25.98
N GLN A 55 -12.49 6.62 -26.11
CA GLN A 55 -13.21 7.23 -27.22
C GLN A 55 -13.88 8.53 -26.76
N TYR A 56 -13.88 9.54 -27.62
CA TYR A 56 -14.56 10.80 -27.35
C TYR A 56 -15.14 11.42 -28.61
N ARG A 57 -16.18 12.23 -28.43
CA ARG A 57 -16.82 13.00 -29.51
C ARG A 57 -17.52 14.23 -28.97
N ALA A 58 -17.64 15.26 -29.80
CA ALA A 58 -18.57 16.35 -29.52
C ALA A 58 -20.01 15.81 -29.51
N VAL A 59 -20.83 16.26 -28.56
CA VAL A 59 -22.25 15.90 -28.48
C VAL A 59 -22.94 16.27 -29.78
N GLY A 60 -23.61 15.31 -30.42
CA GLY A 60 -24.25 15.48 -31.72
C GLY A 60 -23.35 15.26 -32.95
N SER A 61 -22.05 15.04 -32.75
CA SER A 61 -21.15 14.58 -33.82
C SER A 61 -21.26 13.07 -34.04
N GLU A 62 -21.25 12.62 -35.29
CA GLU A 62 -21.10 11.19 -35.62
C GLU A 62 -19.62 10.76 -35.57
N ASN A 63 -18.70 11.70 -35.79
CA ASN A 63 -17.27 11.42 -35.74
C ASN A 63 -16.82 11.20 -34.29
N LYS A 64 -16.16 10.06 -34.06
CA LYS A 64 -15.54 9.67 -32.80
C LYS A 64 -14.03 9.56 -32.97
N ASP A 65 -13.31 10.17 -32.06
CA ASP A 65 -11.87 10.00 -31.93
C ASP A 65 -11.59 8.89 -30.91
N THR A 66 -10.49 8.16 -31.10
CA THR A 66 -10.05 7.07 -30.21
C THR A 66 -8.58 7.23 -29.89
N VAL A 67 -8.22 7.07 -28.63
CA VAL A 67 -6.84 7.12 -28.15
C VAL A 67 -6.60 5.96 -27.20
N GLU A 68 -5.47 5.29 -27.37
CA GLU A 68 -5.05 4.17 -26.52
C GLU A 68 -3.96 4.63 -25.54
N THR A 69 -3.98 4.10 -24.33
CA THR A 69 -2.95 4.36 -23.31
C THR A 69 -2.77 3.16 -22.40
N SER A 70 -1.58 2.98 -21.82
CA SER A 70 -1.34 2.01 -20.74
C SER A 70 -1.59 2.61 -19.35
N GLU A 71 -1.66 3.94 -19.26
CA GLU A 71 -1.84 4.67 -18.02
C GLU A 71 -3.32 4.74 -17.62
N THR A 72 -3.59 5.14 -16.38
CA THR A 72 -4.95 5.35 -15.83
C THR A 72 -5.41 6.81 -15.91
N GLU A 73 -4.70 7.60 -16.72
CA GLU A 73 -4.95 9.01 -16.97
C GLU A 73 -4.58 9.36 -18.42
N ILE A 74 -5.36 10.25 -19.04
CA ILE A 74 -5.01 10.85 -20.33
C ILE A 74 -5.52 12.28 -20.46
N THR A 75 -4.77 13.12 -21.19
CA THR A 75 -5.24 14.45 -21.60
C THR A 75 -5.62 14.43 -23.08
N LEU A 76 -6.91 14.64 -23.35
CA LEU A 76 -7.47 14.86 -24.69
C LEU A 76 -7.05 16.26 -25.16
N LEU A 77 -6.59 16.36 -26.40
CA LEU A 77 -6.02 17.59 -26.97
C LEU A 77 -6.81 18.05 -28.20
N SER A 78 -6.57 19.29 -28.62
CA SER A 78 -7.13 19.85 -29.87
C SER A 78 -8.67 19.86 -29.92
N LEU A 79 -9.31 20.01 -28.77
CA LEU A 79 -10.77 20.10 -28.66
C LEU A 79 -11.27 21.48 -29.07
N THR A 80 -12.54 21.56 -29.44
CA THR A 80 -13.20 22.81 -29.81
C THR A 80 -13.67 23.53 -28.54
N PRO A 81 -13.46 24.85 -28.41
CA PRO A 81 -13.97 25.63 -27.28
C PRO A 81 -15.50 25.57 -27.14
N GLU A 82 -16.00 25.77 -25.92
CA GLU A 82 -17.43 25.78 -25.56
C GLU A 82 -18.26 24.59 -26.05
N THR A 83 -17.63 23.44 -26.24
CA THR A 83 -18.23 22.25 -26.82
C THR A 83 -18.39 21.16 -25.76
N ASP A 84 -19.58 20.57 -25.69
CA ASP A 84 -19.86 19.42 -24.83
C ASP A 84 -19.32 18.14 -25.48
N TYR A 85 -18.55 17.34 -24.74
CA TYR A 85 -17.95 16.09 -25.19
C TYR A 85 -18.50 14.89 -24.40
N GLU A 86 -18.87 13.84 -25.11
CA GLU A 86 -19.10 12.50 -24.55
C GLU A 86 -17.78 11.73 -24.60
N ILE A 87 -17.43 11.07 -23.50
CA ILE A 87 -16.18 10.34 -23.34
C ILE A 87 -16.51 8.93 -22.82
N SER A 88 -15.91 7.90 -23.38
CA SER A 88 -16.05 6.52 -22.92
C SER A 88 -14.68 5.87 -22.78
N VAL A 89 -14.43 5.28 -21.62
CA VAL A 89 -13.17 4.60 -21.29
C VAL A 89 -13.43 3.10 -21.16
N ALA A 90 -12.72 2.27 -21.92
CA ALA A 90 -12.79 0.81 -21.84
C ALA A 90 -11.40 0.23 -21.56
N ALA A 91 -11.33 -0.83 -20.75
CA ALA A 91 -10.08 -1.57 -20.56
C ALA A 91 -9.87 -2.58 -21.69
N VAL A 92 -8.61 -2.87 -21.99
CA VAL A 92 -8.18 -3.78 -23.05
C VAL A 92 -7.37 -4.91 -22.42
N ASN A 93 -7.65 -6.16 -22.79
CA ASN A 93 -6.80 -7.31 -22.47
C ASN A 93 -6.35 -8.00 -23.77
N THR A 94 -5.73 -9.18 -23.67
CA THR A 94 -5.27 -9.94 -24.84
C THR A 94 -6.39 -10.38 -25.78
N GLU A 95 -7.63 -10.40 -25.31
CA GLU A 95 -8.81 -10.86 -26.06
C GLU A 95 -9.60 -9.71 -26.68
N GLY A 96 -9.37 -8.48 -26.22
CA GLY A 96 -9.90 -7.28 -26.85
C GLY A 96 -10.39 -6.20 -25.89
N ILE A 97 -11.21 -5.30 -26.43
CA ILE A 97 -11.77 -4.14 -25.74
C ILE A 97 -13.00 -4.56 -24.95
N GLY A 98 -13.00 -4.25 -23.65
CA GLY A 98 -14.07 -4.58 -22.72
C GLY A 98 -15.22 -3.57 -22.71
N VAL A 99 -16.09 -3.72 -21.72
CA VAL A 99 -17.20 -2.76 -21.48
C VAL A 99 -16.63 -1.38 -21.13
N SER A 100 -17.26 -0.31 -21.64
CA SER A 100 -16.84 1.06 -21.37
C SER A 100 -17.61 1.70 -20.22
N THR A 101 -16.95 2.59 -19.47
CA THR A 101 -17.57 3.51 -18.53
C THR A 101 -17.60 4.90 -19.16
N ASN A 102 -18.77 5.56 -19.13
CA ASN A 102 -18.98 6.83 -19.82
C ASN A 102 -18.92 8.03 -18.86
N THR A 103 -18.46 9.17 -19.36
CA THR A 103 -18.47 10.47 -18.69
C THR A 103 -18.67 11.59 -19.73
N SER A 104 -18.85 12.82 -19.27
CA SER A 104 -19.01 13.98 -20.15
C SER A 104 -18.35 15.21 -19.56
N ALA A 105 -17.85 16.10 -20.42
CA ALA A 105 -17.31 17.38 -20.00
C ALA A 105 -17.41 18.44 -21.09
N LYS A 106 -17.49 19.70 -20.68
CA LYS A 106 -17.62 20.86 -21.58
C LYS A 106 -16.34 21.67 -21.56
N THR A 107 -15.73 21.91 -22.73
CA THR A 107 -14.57 22.79 -22.84
C THR A 107 -14.93 24.23 -22.48
N SER A 108 -13.98 24.98 -21.90
CA SER A 108 -14.21 26.37 -21.53
C SER A 108 -14.20 27.30 -22.75
N ALA A 109 -14.66 28.54 -22.59
CA ALA A 109 -14.49 29.56 -23.62
C ALA A 109 -13.01 29.81 -23.90
N GLU A 110 -12.69 30.09 -25.16
CA GLU A 110 -11.35 30.53 -25.54
C GLU A 110 -11.08 31.87 -24.87
N ARG A 111 -9.94 31.96 -24.18
CA ARG A 111 -9.59 33.19 -23.46
C ARG A 111 -9.37 34.29 -24.49
N ALA A 112 -10.33 35.21 -24.61
CA ALA A 112 -10.19 36.38 -25.45
C ALA A 112 -8.98 37.18 -24.96
N THR A 113 -7.85 37.01 -25.64
CA THR A 113 -6.74 37.96 -25.56
C THR A 113 -7.23 39.21 -26.26
N GLY A 114 -7.86 40.10 -25.48
CA GLY A 114 -8.08 41.47 -25.86
C GLY A 114 -6.73 42.15 -26.07
N ILE A 115 -6.12 41.93 -27.22
CA ILE A 115 -5.06 42.78 -27.74
C ILE A 115 -5.66 43.46 -28.96
N SER A 116 -6.12 44.69 -28.73
CA SER A 116 -6.38 45.66 -29.79
C SER A 116 -5.21 45.64 -30.77
N SER A 117 -5.51 45.49 -32.05
CA SER A 117 -4.56 45.61 -33.14
C SER A 117 -3.95 47.03 -33.15
N SER A 118 -2.85 47.24 -32.43
CA SER A 118 -1.94 48.34 -32.73
C SER A 118 -0.87 47.83 -33.68
N ALA A 119 -0.79 48.47 -34.84
CA ALA A 119 0.11 48.15 -35.95
C ALA A 119 1.53 47.78 -35.48
N VAL A 120 2.03 46.67 -36.00
CA VAL A 120 3.41 46.20 -35.79
C VAL A 120 4.36 47.13 -36.56
N ALA A 121 5.07 48.00 -35.84
CA ALA A 121 6.33 48.56 -36.32
C ALA A 121 7.45 47.57 -35.95
N ALA A 122 8.29 47.22 -36.93
CA ALA A 122 9.36 46.23 -36.79
C ALA A 122 10.34 46.56 -35.64
N PRO A 123 10.78 45.57 -34.84
CA PRO A 123 11.73 45.82 -33.77
C PRO A 123 13.14 45.99 -34.36
N THR A 124 13.72 47.17 -34.14
CA THR A 124 15.16 47.43 -34.27
C THR A 124 15.91 46.64 -33.20
N SER A 125 16.63 45.57 -33.61
CA SER A 125 17.95 45.06 -33.17
C SER A 125 18.43 45.07 -31.69
N GLY A 126 17.65 45.49 -30.70
CA GLY A 126 18.10 45.58 -29.30
C GLY A 126 17.80 44.37 -28.42
N ALA A 127 16.67 43.68 -28.64
CA ALA A 127 16.20 42.62 -27.74
C ALA A 127 16.99 41.30 -27.87
N VAL A 128 17.49 40.98 -29.07
CA VAL A 128 18.23 39.73 -29.34
C VAL A 128 19.58 39.71 -28.62
N ILE A 129 20.24 40.86 -28.53
CA ILE A 129 21.55 40.97 -27.86
C ILE A 129 21.40 40.76 -26.35
N GLY A 130 20.34 41.27 -25.73
CA GLY A 130 20.06 41.08 -24.30
C GLY A 130 19.83 39.61 -23.93
N VAL A 131 19.05 38.88 -24.75
CA VAL A 131 18.79 37.45 -24.52
C VAL A 131 20.06 36.63 -24.73
N LEU A 132 20.88 36.95 -25.74
CA LEU A 132 22.16 36.28 -25.97
C LEU A 132 23.17 36.54 -24.84
N LEU A 133 23.23 37.78 -24.31
CA LEU A 133 24.08 38.11 -23.16
C LEU A 133 23.63 37.40 -21.88
N LEU A 134 22.31 37.26 -21.67
CA LEU A 134 21.77 36.53 -20.52
C LEU A 134 22.10 35.04 -20.59
N ILE A 135 21.96 34.41 -21.76
CA ILE A 135 22.32 33.01 -21.98
C ILE A 135 23.83 32.79 -21.77
N LEU A 136 24.66 33.72 -22.27
CA LEU A 136 26.11 33.67 -22.08
C LEU A 136 26.50 33.80 -20.59
N LEU A 137 25.83 34.68 -19.84
CA LEU A 137 26.06 34.87 -18.41
C LEU A 137 25.70 33.61 -17.60
N VAL A 138 24.56 32.97 -17.91
CA VAL A 138 24.15 31.71 -17.25
C VAL A 138 25.13 30.58 -17.57
N ALA A 139 25.60 30.48 -18.81
CA ALA A 139 26.60 29.48 -19.20
C ALA A 139 27.93 29.65 -18.44
N VAL A 140 28.41 30.90 -18.29
CA VAL A 140 29.63 31.19 -17.51
C VAL A 140 29.44 30.83 -16.03
N LEU A 141 28.30 31.17 -15.43
CA LEU A 141 28.00 30.81 -14.04
C LEU A 141 27.95 29.29 -13.83
N LEU A 142 27.38 28.53 -14.79
CA LEU A 142 27.38 27.07 -14.75
C LEU A 142 28.79 26.48 -14.87
N ILE A 143 29.65 27.04 -15.72
CA ILE A 143 31.05 26.59 -15.85
C ILE A 143 31.81 26.85 -14.54
N VAL A 144 31.63 28.01 -13.93
CA VAL A 144 32.23 28.34 -12.62
C VAL A 144 31.71 27.40 -11.55
N PHE A 145 30.41 27.14 -11.50
CA PHE A 145 29.79 26.21 -10.55
C PHE A 145 30.32 24.78 -10.71
N VAL A 146 30.45 24.29 -11.95
CA VAL A 146 31.01 22.95 -12.23
C VAL A 146 32.49 22.88 -11.86
N ARG A 147 33.29 23.92 -12.13
CA ARG A 147 34.70 23.99 -11.70
C ARG A 147 34.83 24.08 -10.18
N TRP A 148 33.97 24.85 -9.51
CA TRP A 148 33.91 24.93 -8.05
C TRP A 148 33.53 23.57 -7.44
N ARG A 149 32.49 22.91 -7.97
CA ARG A 149 32.06 21.58 -7.53
C ARG A 149 33.11 20.49 -7.77
N ARG A 150 33.88 20.60 -8.87
CA ARG A 150 35.02 19.69 -9.14
C ARG A 150 36.21 19.97 -8.22
N SER A 151 36.49 21.24 -7.92
CA SER A 151 37.55 21.66 -6.99
C SER A 151 37.25 21.24 -5.54
N HIS A 152 35.99 21.37 -5.10
CA HIS A 152 35.53 20.94 -3.77
C HIS A 152 35.24 19.43 -3.64
N ARG A 153 35.47 18.64 -4.70
CA ARG A 153 35.48 17.16 -4.62
C ARG A 153 36.86 16.58 -4.27
N GLY A 154 37.85 17.43 -3.99
CA GLY A 154 39.18 17.00 -3.56
C GLY A 154 39.35 16.98 -2.03
N SER A 155 39.53 15.77 -1.49
CA SER A 155 40.10 15.44 -0.17
C SER A 155 39.26 15.66 1.10
N VAL A 156 38.31 14.74 1.35
CA VAL A 156 38.03 14.31 2.73
C VAL A 156 39.09 13.28 3.12
N LYS A 157 40.10 13.70 3.90
CA LYS A 157 41.01 12.78 4.59
C LYS A 157 40.27 12.16 5.78
N VAL A 158 39.92 10.88 5.68
CA VAL A 158 39.44 10.08 6.82
C VAL A 158 40.63 9.85 7.76
N LYS A 159 40.63 10.51 8.93
CA LYS A 159 41.46 10.10 10.06
C LYS A 159 40.73 8.94 10.76
N SER A 160 41.20 7.71 10.58
CA SER A 160 40.80 6.60 11.43
C SER A 160 41.37 6.82 12.84
N LYS A 161 40.47 6.89 13.84
CA LYS A 161 40.86 6.68 15.25
C LYS A 161 40.80 5.17 15.51
N PRO A 162 41.83 4.56 16.12
CA PRO A 162 41.78 3.14 16.48
C PRO A 162 40.72 2.90 17.58
N LEU A 163 39.97 1.79 17.48
CA LEU A 163 39.13 1.30 18.58
C LEU A 163 40.02 0.95 19.79
N PRO A 164 39.61 1.29 21.03
CA PRO A 164 40.24 0.73 22.21
C PRO A 164 39.88 -0.77 22.34
N PRO A 165 40.81 -1.62 22.81
CA PRO A 165 40.55 -3.03 23.03
C PRO A 165 39.56 -3.25 24.19
N PRO A 166 38.84 -4.39 24.19
CA PRO A 166 37.84 -4.68 25.22
C PRO A 166 38.54 -4.87 26.58
N LYS A 167 38.00 -4.22 27.62
CA LYS A 167 38.47 -4.45 29.00
C LYS A 167 37.78 -5.69 29.58
N PRO A 168 38.53 -6.57 30.27
CA PRO A 168 37.99 -7.80 30.85
C PRO A 168 37.25 -7.55 32.17
N LEU A 169 36.38 -8.51 32.49
CA LEU A 169 35.58 -8.63 33.72
C LEU A 169 36.46 -8.61 34.99
N ARG A 170 36.27 -7.60 35.86
CA ARG A 170 36.33 -7.77 37.33
C ARG A 170 35.86 -6.54 38.12
N GLU A 171 34.95 -6.83 39.05
CA GLU A 171 34.68 -6.31 40.42
C GLU A 171 35.13 -4.91 40.89
N ARG A 172 34.22 -4.39 41.75
CA ARG A 172 34.34 -3.45 42.90
C ARG A 172 33.91 -2.00 42.72
N GLU A 173 32.90 -1.64 43.55
CA GLU A 173 32.83 -0.57 44.56
C GLU A 173 33.25 0.85 44.15
N GLU A 174 32.75 1.96 44.67
CA GLU A 174 31.62 2.42 45.49
C GLU A 174 31.72 3.97 45.38
N GLU A 175 30.63 4.66 45.75
CA GLU A 175 30.56 6.04 46.27
C GLU A 175 31.22 7.24 45.56
N GLU A 176 30.40 8.26 45.26
CA GLU A 176 30.34 9.57 45.96
C GLU A 176 29.31 10.46 45.23
N LYS A 177 28.10 10.72 45.74
CA LYS A 177 27.66 11.65 46.82
C LYS A 177 28.04 13.13 46.67
N GLY A 178 26.98 13.94 46.56
CA GLY A 178 26.85 15.30 47.13
C GLY A 178 27.40 16.44 46.26
N GLY A 179 26.75 17.60 46.11
CA GLY A 179 25.50 18.12 46.69
C GLY A 179 25.48 19.66 46.57
N SER A 180 24.26 20.24 46.60
CA SER A 180 23.91 21.61 47.05
C SER A 180 24.43 22.83 46.24
N GLN A 181 23.77 23.99 46.10
CA GLN A 181 22.55 24.57 46.70
C GLN A 181 22.19 25.92 46.01
N SER A 182 21.03 26.47 46.40
CA SER A 182 20.47 27.83 46.23
C SER A 182 19.59 28.06 44.99
N GLY A 183 18.35 28.56 45.08
CA GLY A 183 17.57 29.10 46.20
C GLY A 183 17.04 30.49 45.84
N LEU A 184 15.82 30.60 45.30
CA LEU A 184 14.97 31.79 45.33
C LEU A 184 13.50 31.35 45.35
N GLU A 185 12.79 31.68 46.43
CA GLU A 185 11.37 31.41 46.69
C GLU A 185 10.45 32.42 45.99
N MET A 186 9.23 31.97 45.62
CA MET A 186 8.01 32.77 45.75
C MET A 186 6.80 31.85 46.00
N LYS A 187 5.85 32.37 46.80
CA LYS A 187 4.86 31.71 47.67
C LYS A 187 3.66 31.03 47.01
N ASP A 188 3.28 29.91 47.63
CA ASP A 188 1.96 29.43 48.09
C ASP A 188 0.73 29.64 47.19
N PHE A 189 0.28 28.52 46.60
CA PHE A 189 -1.13 28.25 46.33
C PHE A 189 -1.45 26.87 46.91
N GLU A 190 -2.20 26.85 48.02
CA GLU A 190 -2.73 25.61 48.59
C GLU A 190 -3.79 25.05 47.65
N GLU A 191 -3.46 23.97 46.95
CA GLU A 191 -4.43 23.12 46.28
C GLU A 191 -4.24 21.68 46.77
N SER A 192 -5.36 21.10 47.14
CA SER A 192 -5.51 19.87 47.92
C SER A 192 -4.70 18.69 47.39
N ASN A 193 -3.87 18.12 48.27
CA ASN A 193 -3.26 16.79 48.15
C ASN A 193 -4.33 15.72 47.92
N GLU A 194 -4.55 15.33 46.67
CA GLU A 194 -4.89 13.94 46.37
C GLU A 194 -3.56 13.18 46.24
N GLU A 195 -3.28 12.33 47.22
CA GLU A 195 -2.12 11.44 47.22
C GLU A 195 -2.07 10.65 45.90
N GLU A 196 -1.19 11.02 44.98
CA GLU A 196 -0.65 10.08 43.99
C GLU A 196 0.06 8.98 44.78
N LYS A 197 -0.69 7.94 45.14
CA LYS A 197 -0.09 6.67 45.55
C LYS A 197 0.63 6.13 44.34
N GLU A 198 1.94 6.42 44.28
CA GLU A 198 2.92 5.69 43.50
C GLU A 198 2.89 4.24 43.98
N TYR A 199 1.94 3.48 43.42
CA TYR A 199 1.77 2.06 43.70
C TYR A 199 2.93 1.36 42.99
N TYR A 200 3.90 0.87 43.78
CA TYR A 200 4.96 0.01 43.30
C TYR A 200 4.39 -1.02 42.32
N PHE A 201 4.79 -0.90 41.05
CA PHE A 201 4.43 -1.83 40.00
C PHE A 201 4.94 -3.22 40.39
N GLU A 202 4.04 -4.16 40.67
CA GLU A 202 4.40 -5.56 40.48
C GLU A 202 4.72 -5.75 39.00
N ASP A 203 5.93 -6.24 38.73
CA ASP A 203 6.39 -6.57 37.40
C ASP A 203 5.33 -7.45 36.68
N PRO A 204 4.74 -6.97 35.56
CA PRO A 204 3.76 -7.72 34.78
C PRO A 204 4.28 -9.08 34.28
N SER A 205 5.57 -9.35 34.41
CA SER A 205 6.17 -10.65 34.13
C SER A 205 5.61 -11.79 35.01
N ASN A 206 5.15 -11.49 36.24
CA ASN A 206 4.75 -12.48 37.26
C ASN A 206 3.25 -12.78 37.35
N ILE A 207 2.39 -12.08 36.61
CA ILE A 207 0.96 -12.41 36.59
C ILE A 207 0.77 -13.67 35.74
N VAL A 208 0.69 -14.82 36.40
CA VAL A 208 0.14 -16.05 35.84
C VAL A 208 -1.37 -15.85 35.73
N VAL A 209 -1.84 -15.31 34.60
CA VAL A 209 -3.28 -15.28 34.32
C VAL A 209 -3.73 -16.72 34.14
N SER A 210 -4.36 -17.28 35.17
CA SER A 210 -5.03 -18.58 35.09
C SER A 210 -6.18 -18.44 34.10
N ARG A 211 -6.00 -18.98 32.88
CA ARG A 211 -7.04 -19.07 31.87
C ARG A 211 -7.99 -20.19 32.28
N SER A 212 -8.99 -19.84 33.07
CA SER A 212 -10.09 -20.73 33.40
C SER A 212 -11.25 -20.47 32.44
N ASP A 213 -11.97 -21.52 32.10
CA ASP A 213 -13.19 -21.41 31.30
C ASP A 213 -14.19 -20.51 32.04
N VAL A 214 -14.82 -19.59 31.34
CA VAL A 214 -15.82 -18.68 31.90
C VAL A 214 -17.22 -19.26 31.67
N PRO A 215 -17.99 -19.60 32.72
CA PRO A 215 -19.37 -20.04 32.56
C PRO A 215 -20.22 -19.00 31.83
N VAL A 216 -21.11 -19.44 30.94
CA VAL A 216 -21.95 -18.53 30.13
C VAL A 216 -22.77 -17.57 31.01
N ALA A 217 -23.23 -18.03 32.17
CA ALA A 217 -23.98 -17.22 33.12
C ALA A 217 -23.17 -16.07 33.75
N GLU A 218 -21.83 -16.19 33.77
CA GLU A 218 -20.91 -15.22 34.38
C GLU A 218 -20.21 -14.33 33.33
N PHE A 219 -20.37 -14.66 32.05
CA PHE A 219 -19.71 -13.96 30.95
C PHE A 219 -20.00 -12.45 30.91
N PRO A 220 -21.25 -11.96 31.12
CA PRO A 220 -21.53 -10.53 31.11
C PRO A 220 -20.73 -9.75 32.18
N GLU A 221 -20.70 -10.27 33.40
CA GLU A 221 -19.97 -9.69 34.54
C GLU A 221 -18.47 -9.75 34.29
N TYR A 222 -17.97 -10.86 33.76
CA TYR A 222 -16.56 -11.03 33.40
C TYR A 222 -16.10 -10.02 32.34
N VAL A 223 -16.86 -9.84 31.26
CA VAL A 223 -16.55 -8.82 30.23
C VAL A 223 -16.58 -7.41 30.81
N LYS A 224 -17.55 -7.10 31.68
CA LYS A 224 -17.60 -5.81 32.38
C LYS A 224 -16.34 -5.58 33.22
N LEU A 225 -15.84 -6.61 33.90
CA LEU A 225 -14.59 -6.53 34.67
C LEU A 225 -13.38 -6.31 33.75
N LEU A 226 -13.31 -6.95 32.59
CA LEU A 226 -12.21 -6.79 31.64
C LEU A 226 -12.07 -5.36 31.11
N HIS A 227 -13.19 -4.67 30.91
CA HIS A 227 -13.24 -3.29 30.41
C HIS A 227 -13.03 -2.20 31.48
N GLN A 228 -12.88 -2.57 32.76
CA GLN A 228 -12.56 -1.61 33.82
C GLN A 228 -11.18 -0.97 33.59
N ASP A 229 -10.99 0.23 34.14
CA ASP A 229 -9.72 0.95 34.14
C ASP A 229 -9.11 1.09 32.72
N ARG A 230 -9.97 1.41 31.73
CA ARG A 230 -9.61 1.55 30.31
C ARG A 230 -9.02 0.25 29.74
N ASP A 231 -9.76 -0.85 29.87
CA ASP A 231 -9.41 -2.16 29.33
C ASP A 231 -8.11 -2.75 29.89
N ARG A 232 -7.63 -2.28 31.05
CA ARG A 232 -6.34 -2.70 31.63
C ARG A 232 -6.26 -4.22 31.82
N LYS A 233 -7.34 -4.85 32.30
CA LYS A 233 -7.36 -6.30 32.52
C LYS A 233 -7.36 -7.07 31.20
N LEU A 234 -8.12 -6.60 30.21
CA LEU A 234 -8.10 -7.15 28.85
C LEU A 234 -6.70 -7.04 28.23
N GLU A 235 -6.03 -5.90 28.39
CA GLU A 235 -4.68 -5.68 27.87
C GLU A 235 -3.65 -6.63 28.51
N VAL A 236 -3.70 -6.79 29.84
CA VAL A 236 -2.82 -7.72 30.58
C VAL A 236 -3.06 -9.16 30.13
N GLU A 237 -4.33 -9.57 30.02
CA GLU A 237 -4.69 -10.91 29.56
C GLU A 237 -4.23 -11.14 28.11
N TYR A 238 -4.47 -10.18 27.21
CA TYR A 238 -4.05 -10.26 25.81
C TYR A 238 -2.52 -10.34 25.67
N LYS A 239 -1.75 -9.49 26.36
CA LYS A 239 -0.28 -9.51 26.32
C LYS A 239 0.31 -10.82 26.87
N SER A 240 -0.42 -11.55 27.72
CA SER A 240 0.00 -12.88 28.15
C SER A 240 0.11 -13.88 26.99
N LEU A 241 -0.59 -13.66 25.87
CA LEU A 241 -0.50 -14.49 24.66
C LEU A 241 0.85 -14.34 23.95
N GLU A 242 1.55 -13.22 24.11
CA GLU A 242 2.87 -13.00 23.49
C GLU A 242 3.96 -13.90 24.11
N LYS A 243 3.69 -14.46 25.30
CA LYS A 243 4.58 -15.43 25.96
C LYS A 243 4.54 -16.82 25.31
N LEU A 244 3.68 -17.04 24.31
CA LEU A 244 3.62 -18.32 23.58
C LEU A 244 4.88 -18.52 22.75
N PRO A 245 5.48 -19.73 22.74
CA PRO A 245 6.71 -19.98 22.01
C PRO A 245 6.49 -19.82 20.51
N ALA A 246 7.39 -19.07 19.87
CA ALA A 246 7.41 -18.97 18.41
C ALA A 246 7.77 -20.34 17.80
N ALA A 247 7.07 -20.72 16.73
CA ALA A 247 7.37 -21.91 15.96
C ALA A 247 8.14 -21.58 14.67
N SER A 248 8.71 -22.62 14.05
CA SER A 248 9.47 -22.53 12.81
C SER A 248 8.61 -21.98 11.64
N THR A 249 9.23 -21.20 10.75
CA THR A 249 8.61 -20.54 9.58
C THR A 249 9.51 -20.64 8.35
N GLU A 250 10.34 -21.67 8.26
CA GLU A 250 11.42 -21.76 7.29
C GLU A 250 10.90 -21.98 5.87
N ALA A 251 9.80 -22.72 5.69
CA ALA A 251 9.20 -22.91 4.38
C ALA A 251 8.76 -21.57 3.76
N ALA A 252 8.22 -20.67 4.57
CA ALA A 252 7.77 -19.35 4.14
C ALA A 252 8.92 -18.41 3.74
N LYS A 253 10.13 -18.66 4.25
CA LYS A 253 11.33 -17.85 4.03
C LYS A 253 12.24 -18.37 2.91
N LEU A 254 11.91 -19.51 2.31
CA LEU A 254 12.66 -20.00 1.14
C LEU A 254 12.63 -18.97 0.01
N ALA A 255 13.76 -18.79 -0.68
CA ALA A 255 13.89 -17.78 -1.74
C ALA A 255 12.79 -17.86 -2.83
N CYS A 256 12.33 -19.07 -3.16
CA CYS A 256 11.22 -19.31 -4.10
C CYS A 256 9.83 -19.03 -3.53
N ASN A 257 9.68 -18.92 -2.21
CA ASN A 257 8.40 -18.73 -1.52
C ASN A 257 8.19 -17.30 -1.01
N ILE A 258 9.26 -16.50 -0.90
CA ILE A 258 9.18 -15.11 -0.39
C ILE A 258 8.15 -14.27 -1.16
N SER A 259 8.13 -14.37 -2.50
CA SER A 259 7.19 -13.63 -3.35
C SER A 259 5.73 -14.07 -3.21
N HIS A 260 5.47 -15.23 -2.61
CA HIS A 260 4.14 -15.74 -2.35
C HIS A 260 3.53 -15.22 -1.03
N ASN A 261 4.28 -14.43 -0.26
CA ASN A 261 3.78 -13.77 0.96
C ASN A 261 3.36 -12.33 0.67
N ARG A 262 2.14 -11.95 1.09
CA ARG A 262 1.65 -10.57 1.00
C ARG A 262 2.43 -9.62 1.92
N PHE A 263 2.82 -10.11 3.10
CA PHE A 263 3.55 -9.35 4.12
C PHE A 263 4.88 -10.00 4.46
N LYS A 264 5.89 -9.18 4.77
CA LYS A 264 7.26 -9.64 5.09
C LYS A 264 7.41 -10.14 6.54
N ASN A 265 6.37 -10.01 7.35
CA ASN A 265 6.37 -10.31 8.77
C ASN A 265 5.21 -11.22 9.22
N ILE A 266 4.42 -11.76 8.28
CA ILE A 266 3.31 -12.67 8.57
C ILE A 266 3.53 -13.96 7.79
N PHE A 267 3.93 -15.01 8.51
CA PHE A 267 4.29 -16.30 7.93
C PHE A 267 3.52 -17.44 8.60
N PRO A 268 3.08 -18.46 7.84
CA PRO A 268 2.50 -19.65 8.43
C PRO A 268 3.61 -20.44 9.15
N TYR A 269 3.27 -21.06 10.29
CA TYR A 269 4.19 -21.97 10.96
C TYR A 269 4.33 -23.29 10.21
N ASP A 270 5.54 -23.84 10.15
CA ASP A 270 5.85 -25.03 9.36
C ASP A 270 5.04 -26.27 9.78
N HIS A 271 4.72 -26.39 11.07
CA HIS A 271 3.99 -27.55 11.61
C HIS A 271 2.48 -27.52 11.30
N SER A 272 1.92 -26.35 11.00
CA SER A 272 0.49 -26.17 10.75
C SER A 272 0.17 -25.65 9.35
N ARG A 273 1.18 -25.31 8.54
CA ARG A 273 0.98 -24.78 7.19
C ARG A 273 0.19 -25.75 6.31
N VAL A 274 -0.59 -25.19 5.40
CA VAL A 274 -1.22 -25.95 4.33
C VAL A 274 -0.16 -26.31 3.28
N GLN A 275 -0.24 -27.53 2.74
CA GLN A 275 0.67 -28.03 1.71
C GLN A 275 -0.15 -28.35 0.46
N LEU A 276 0.16 -27.69 -0.66
CA LEU A 276 -0.46 -28.00 -1.95
C LEU A 276 0.11 -29.30 -2.50
N LYS A 277 -0.64 -30.01 -3.36
CA LYS A 277 -0.08 -31.16 -4.08
C LYS A 277 1.07 -30.73 -4.99
N GLY A 278 0.91 -29.61 -5.70
CA GLY A 278 1.96 -28.97 -6.49
C GLY A 278 2.61 -29.89 -7.53
N ASN A 279 3.72 -29.41 -8.09
CA ASN A 279 4.61 -30.21 -8.93
C ASN A 279 5.82 -30.65 -8.10
N PRO A 280 5.99 -31.96 -7.81
CA PRO A 280 7.12 -32.45 -7.00
C PRO A 280 8.50 -32.11 -7.56
N ALA A 281 8.61 -31.84 -8.87
CA ALA A 281 9.87 -31.44 -9.51
C ALA A 281 10.22 -29.96 -9.27
N GLU A 282 9.25 -29.14 -8.85
CA GLU A 282 9.41 -27.71 -8.65
C GLU A 282 9.49 -27.38 -7.15
N LYS A 283 10.62 -26.81 -6.73
CA LYS A 283 10.84 -26.44 -5.33
C LYS A 283 9.89 -25.30 -4.93
N GLY A 284 9.15 -25.49 -3.84
CA GLY A 284 8.19 -24.51 -3.33
C GLY A 284 6.82 -24.56 -4.02
N SER A 285 6.61 -25.52 -4.92
CA SER A 285 5.29 -25.74 -5.54
C SER A 285 4.22 -26.10 -4.50
N ASP A 286 4.59 -26.74 -3.40
CA ASP A 286 3.72 -27.09 -2.27
C ASP A 286 3.33 -25.90 -1.39
N TYR A 287 3.90 -24.72 -1.62
CA TYR A 287 3.79 -23.59 -0.71
C TYR A 287 2.57 -22.71 -0.99
N ILE A 288 1.86 -22.38 0.10
CA ILE A 288 0.89 -21.28 0.18
C ILE A 288 0.95 -20.68 1.59
N ASN A 289 0.75 -19.36 1.71
CA ASN A 289 0.65 -18.69 3.01
C ASN A 289 -0.73 -18.96 3.64
N ALA A 290 -0.84 -20.12 4.28
CA ALA A 290 -2.04 -20.58 4.98
C ALA A 290 -1.68 -21.58 6.07
N SER A 291 -2.47 -21.63 7.15
CA SER A 291 -2.33 -22.56 8.26
C SER A 291 -3.66 -23.21 8.61
N PHE A 292 -3.62 -24.49 8.98
CA PHE A 292 -4.75 -25.17 9.61
C PHE A 292 -4.96 -24.64 11.03
N ILE A 293 -6.23 -24.37 11.37
CA ILE A 293 -6.65 -23.93 12.70
C ILE A 293 -7.66 -24.94 13.24
N ASP A 294 -7.47 -25.33 14.49
CA ASP A 294 -8.38 -26.22 15.21
C ASP A 294 -9.66 -25.46 15.59
N GLY A 295 -10.79 -26.17 15.59
CA GLY A 295 -12.08 -25.67 16.01
C GLY A 295 -12.57 -26.33 17.30
N TYR A 296 -13.56 -25.71 17.93
CA TYR A 296 -14.20 -26.24 19.13
C TYR A 296 -15.07 -27.48 18.85
N PRO A 297 -15.19 -28.42 19.80
CA PRO A 297 -14.36 -28.58 21.00
C PRO A 297 -13.01 -29.26 20.70
N GLU A 298 -12.98 -30.19 19.73
CA GLU A 298 -11.79 -30.98 19.40
C GLU A 298 -11.68 -31.22 17.88
N LYS A 299 -12.25 -30.32 17.07
CA LYS A 299 -12.23 -30.46 15.61
C LYS A 299 -10.87 -30.04 15.08
N LYS A 300 -9.96 -31.01 14.91
CA LYS A 300 -8.65 -30.76 14.33
C LYS A 300 -8.75 -30.26 12.89
N LYS A 301 -7.96 -29.24 12.55
CA LYS A 301 -7.91 -28.66 11.20
C LYS A 301 -9.30 -28.24 10.66
N ALA A 302 -10.15 -27.71 11.53
CA ALA A 302 -11.51 -27.30 11.17
C ALA A 302 -11.54 -26.12 10.20
N TYR A 303 -10.54 -25.25 10.27
CA TYR A 303 -10.45 -24.06 9.44
C TYR A 303 -9.08 -23.97 8.77
N ILE A 304 -9.02 -23.18 7.71
CA ILE A 304 -7.78 -22.70 7.12
C ILE A 304 -7.78 -21.18 7.25
N ALA A 305 -6.81 -20.65 8.00
CA ALA A 305 -6.51 -19.22 8.00
C ALA A 305 -5.46 -18.95 6.92
N SER A 306 -5.76 -18.06 5.98
CA SER A 306 -4.85 -17.70 4.87
C SER A 306 -4.84 -16.19 4.67
N GLN A 307 -3.74 -15.68 4.09
CA GLN A 307 -3.71 -14.31 3.61
C GLN A 307 -4.75 -14.10 2.49
N GLY A 308 -5.18 -12.86 2.28
CA GLY A 308 -5.87 -12.51 1.04
C GLY A 308 -4.95 -12.75 -0.17
N PRO A 309 -5.36 -13.55 -1.18
CA PRO A 309 -4.50 -13.89 -2.30
C PRO A 309 -4.03 -12.63 -3.03
N THR A 310 -2.77 -12.63 -3.46
CA THR A 310 -2.22 -11.65 -4.41
C THR A 310 -2.48 -12.14 -5.84
N GLU A 311 -2.26 -11.29 -6.83
CA GLU A 311 -2.33 -11.69 -8.26
C GLU A 311 -1.47 -12.93 -8.54
N LEU A 312 -0.23 -12.94 -8.02
CA LEU A 312 0.70 -14.08 -8.16
C LEU A 312 0.21 -15.36 -7.48
N THR A 313 -0.62 -15.27 -6.44
CA THR A 313 -1.02 -16.42 -5.60
C THR A 313 -2.48 -16.84 -5.78
N ALA A 314 -3.24 -16.17 -6.64
CA ALA A 314 -4.66 -16.48 -6.89
C ALA A 314 -4.86 -17.94 -7.35
N ASN A 315 -4.03 -18.44 -8.26
CA ASN A 315 -4.11 -19.83 -8.72
C ASN A 315 -3.80 -20.83 -7.60
N ARG A 316 -2.80 -20.54 -6.77
CA ARG A 316 -2.45 -21.37 -5.59
C ARG A 316 -3.58 -21.40 -4.56
N PHE A 317 -4.29 -20.28 -4.38
CA PHE A 317 -5.46 -20.22 -3.50
C PHE A 317 -6.58 -21.14 -4.00
N TRP A 318 -6.86 -21.14 -5.31
CA TRP A 318 -7.84 -22.06 -5.87
C TRP A 318 -7.37 -23.52 -5.88
N GLU A 319 -6.07 -23.78 -6.08
CA GLU A 319 -5.49 -25.12 -5.90
C GLU A 319 -5.70 -25.62 -4.47
N MET A 320 -5.50 -24.78 -3.46
CA MET A 320 -5.80 -25.11 -2.06
C MET A 320 -7.29 -25.46 -1.86
N VAL A 321 -8.19 -24.62 -2.37
CA VAL A 321 -9.65 -24.85 -2.29
C VAL A 321 -10.02 -26.18 -2.90
N TRP A 322 -9.44 -26.49 -4.06
CA TRP A 322 -9.66 -27.75 -4.75
C TRP A 322 -9.06 -28.94 -4.01
N ASP A 323 -7.79 -28.89 -3.64
CA ASP A 323 -7.06 -29.99 -3.01
C ASP A 323 -7.69 -30.44 -1.70
N TYR A 324 -8.18 -29.49 -0.92
CA TYR A 324 -8.80 -29.72 0.38
C TYR A 324 -10.33 -29.75 0.34
N GLN A 325 -10.94 -29.70 -0.84
CA GLN A 325 -12.38 -29.78 -1.05
C GLN A 325 -13.15 -28.76 -0.18
N ILE A 326 -12.67 -27.50 -0.16
CA ILE A 326 -13.20 -26.45 0.70
C ILE A 326 -14.57 -26.00 0.16
N PRO A 327 -15.68 -26.18 0.90
CA PRO A 327 -17.01 -25.84 0.40
C PRO A 327 -17.40 -24.37 0.63
N THR A 328 -16.74 -23.70 1.58
CA THR A 328 -17.12 -22.35 2.02
C THR A 328 -15.88 -21.49 2.21
N ILE A 329 -15.90 -20.28 1.64
CA ILE A 329 -14.88 -19.26 1.82
C ILE A 329 -15.51 -18.08 2.58
N VAL A 330 -14.85 -17.62 3.64
CA VAL A 330 -15.26 -16.45 4.41
C VAL A 330 -14.21 -15.35 4.24
N MET A 331 -14.59 -14.23 3.63
CA MET A 331 -13.72 -13.06 3.43
C MET A 331 -14.10 -11.97 4.43
N LEU A 332 -13.16 -11.57 5.28
CA LEU A 332 -13.38 -10.62 6.40
C LEU A 332 -12.90 -9.19 6.10
N THR A 333 -12.57 -8.88 4.84
CA THR A 333 -12.06 -7.58 4.40
C THR A 333 -12.65 -7.20 3.04
N ARG A 334 -12.54 -5.92 2.67
CA ARG A 334 -12.79 -5.45 1.30
C ARG A 334 -11.52 -5.67 0.46
N CYS A 335 -11.63 -5.61 -0.87
CA CYS A 335 -10.43 -5.62 -1.72
C CYS A 335 -9.57 -4.36 -1.53
N PHE A 336 -10.20 -3.25 -1.13
CA PHE A 336 -9.59 -1.95 -0.86
C PHE A 336 -10.23 -1.37 0.40
N GLU A 337 -9.42 -0.80 1.28
CA GLU A 337 -9.85 -0.09 2.49
C GLU A 337 -9.45 1.39 2.33
N ASP A 338 -10.42 2.29 2.56
CA ASP A 338 -10.31 3.75 2.37
C ASP A 338 -9.61 4.46 3.55
#